data_AF-G0TTT9-F1
#
_entry.id   AF-G0TTT9-F1
#
_cell.length_a   1.000
_cell.length_b   1.000
_cell.length_c   1.000
_cell.angle_alpha   90.00
_cell.angle_beta   90.00
_cell.angle_gamma   90.00
#
_symmetry.space_group_name_H-M   'P 1'
#
loop_
_entity.id
_entity.type
_entity.pdbx_description
1 polymer ?
#
loop_
_entity_poly.entity_id
_entity_poly.type
_entity_poly.pdbx_seq_one_letter_code
_entity_poly.pdbx_strand_id
1 'polypeptide(L)'
;MEAEGTDAPETLEGDHDEVKRLREELSKSKQRLKEWREKTQAGVTELRNRVVELSTLLEESHAKNVMLEERIRDMEGVAGSSSPFALEKLIAPEGWMAEFTNTSHSTFLMKSDVILGVATTVWQDLEKHKRRTAQALRLQKKNVEAMEQEVCELRQMLTRAQDEVHERTRAVESRDEALTVLQNRLEELESASVSSELSRMGMYGKPNAEQLNAFEDQLEEAREGVRREFALRESAIFDQHRDEMERLIARYEREVAELRAELDERAFAAADSCGARPTASVGDRGELGEGSDKAYKELMNNLRTLQEELRLAQDEREKLQCEVRALKKNSVMSLSCGANTGMPERPRPQTLPEALSRITELEGSVTRLSSELCEARKRLITTKQKSGAVRGQPNVLVVEGQQLAYLKFVVVKLLCSNGDTNVAMNLFPVLNTLLHFDKENLDEIYTTNPGWLRRKY
;
A
#
# COMPACT_ATOMS: atom_id res chain seq x y z
N MET A 1 5.31 -20.06 -70.36
CA MET A 1 3.87 -19.78 -70.30
C MET A 1 3.55 -19.56 -68.86
N GLU A 2 3.54 -18.28 -68.51
CA GLU A 2 3.18 -17.73 -67.22
C GLU A 2 1.65 -17.58 -67.15
N ALA A 3 1.10 -17.79 -65.96
CA ALA A 3 -0.17 -17.23 -65.50
C ALA A 3 -0.05 -17.23 -63.97
N GLU A 4 0.57 -16.21 -63.38
CA GLU A 4 -0.04 -14.96 -62.90
C GLU A 4 -1.27 -15.18 -62.00
N GLY A 5 -1.09 -14.79 -60.74
CA GLY A 5 -2.08 -14.86 -59.69
C GLY A 5 -3.07 -13.70 -59.70
N THR A 6 -4.07 -13.83 -58.85
CA THR A 6 -5.00 -12.76 -58.50
C THR A 6 -5.52 -13.07 -57.11
N ASP A 7 -4.73 -12.71 -56.09
CA ASP A 7 -5.22 -12.57 -54.71
C ASP A 7 -5.70 -11.13 -54.54
N ALA A 8 -6.97 -11.01 -54.15
CA ALA A 8 -7.68 -9.76 -53.94
C ALA A 8 -7.28 -9.09 -52.60
N PRO A 9 -7.26 -7.75 -52.52
CA PRO A 9 -7.09 -7.02 -51.26
C PRO A 9 -8.46 -6.64 -50.69
N GLU A 10 -8.96 -7.34 -49.66
CA GLU A 10 -10.31 -7.12 -49.11
C GLU A 10 -10.35 -6.66 -47.63
N THR A 11 -9.25 -6.17 -47.04
CA THR A 11 -9.21 -5.87 -45.59
C THR A 11 -9.07 -4.39 -45.20
N LEU A 12 -9.09 -3.43 -46.13
CA LEU A 12 -8.85 -2.01 -45.78
C LEU A 12 -10.12 -1.16 -45.55
N GLU A 13 -11.31 -1.63 -45.94
CA GLU A 13 -12.55 -0.86 -45.74
C GLU A 13 -13.12 -1.02 -44.31
N GLY A 14 -12.95 -2.18 -43.67
CA GLY A 14 -13.46 -2.44 -42.32
C GLY A 14 -12.81 -1.57 -41.23
N ASP A 15 -11.51 -1.34 -41.34
CA ASP A 15 -10.75 -0.54 -40.36
C ASP A 15 -11.15 0.94 -40.41
N HIS A 16 -11.54 1.46 -41.59
CA HIS A 16 -11.96 2.84 -41.74
C HIS A 16 -13.33 3.13 -41.13
N ASP A 17 -14.25 2.18 -41.24
CA ASP A 17 -15.59 2.28 -40.65
C ASP A 17 -15.55 2.13 -39.12
N GLU A 18 -14.67 1.28 -38.59
CA GLU A 18 -14.48 1.13 -37.15
C GLU A 18 -13.85 2.39 -36.54
N VAL A 19 -12.85 2.98 -37.18
CA VAL A 19 -12.27 4.27 -36.74
C VAL A 19 -13.32 5.39 -36.77
N LYS A 20 -14.20 5.43 -37.76
CA LYS A 20 -15.28 6.42 -37.84
C LYS A 20 -16.29 6.24 -36.71
N ARG A 21 -16.68 4.99 -36.42
CA ARG A 21 -17.58 4.66 -35.30
C ARG A 21 -16.96 5.05 -33.95
N LEU A 22 -15.69 4.74 -33.72
CA LEU A 22 -14.98 5.11 -32.49
C LEU A 22 -14.87 6.63 -32.32
N ARG A 23 -14.69 7.38 -33.41
CA ARG A 23 -14.72 8.86 -33.37
C ARG A 23 -16.10 9.40 -33.02
N GLU A 24 -17.17 8.81 -33.53
CA GLU A 24 -18.54 9.18 -33.17
C GLU A 24 -18.88 8.84 -31.72
N GLU A 25 -18.43 7.68 -31.23
CA GLU A 25 -18.61 7.29 -29.82
C GLU A 25 -17.79 8.19 -28.88
N LEU A 26 -16.57 8.58 -29.25
CA LEU A 26 -15.77 9.58 -28.53
C LEU A 26 -16.44 10.96 -28.53
N SER A 27 -17.03 11.38 -29.64
CA SER A 27 -17.80 12.63 -29.72
C SER A 27 -19.00 12.61 -28.77
N LYS A 28 -19.76 11.51 -28.77
CA LYS A 28 -20.91 11.31 -27.87
C LYS A 28 -20.50 11.26 -26.40
N SER A 29 -19.39 10.62 -26.07
CA SER A 29 -18.89 10.56 -24.69
C SER A 29 -18.42 11.95 -24.19
N LYS A 30 -17.72 12.71 -25.03
CA LYS A 30 -17.35 14.11 -24.74
C LYS A 30 -18.58 14.99 -24.50
N GLN A 31 -19.63 14.84 -25.31
CA GLN A 31 -20.86 15.59 -25.14
C GLN A 31 -21.58 15.24 -23.83
N ARG A 32 -21.72 13.94 -23.50
CA ARG A 32 -22.30 13.50 -22.23
C ARG A 32 -21.51 14.02 -21.02
N LEU A 33 -20.18 14.04 -21.11
CA LEU A 33 -19.33 14.58 -20.05
C LEU A 33 -19.57 16.08 -19.86
N LYS A 34 -19.75 16.82 -20.96
CA LYS A 34 -20.05 18.26 -20.91
C LYS A 34 -21.41 18.52 -20.25
N GLU A 35 -22.46 17.81 -20.68
CA GLU A 35 -23.80 17.91 -20.08
C GLU A 35 -23.81 17.53 -18.59
N TRP A 36 -23.06 16.49 -18.22
CA TRP A 36 -22.92 16.10 -16.82
C TRP A 36 -22.21 17.16 -15.99
N ARG A 37 -21.15 17.78 -16.53
CA ARG A 37 -20.45 18.90 -15.89
C ARG A 37 -21.38 20.10 -15.69
N GLU A 38 -22.14 20.47 -16.72
CA GLU A 38 -23.10 21.58 -16.64
C GLU A 38 -24.20 21.31 -15.60
N LYS A 39 -24.78 20.09 -15.57
CA LYS A 39 -25.78 19.70 -14.55
C LYS A 39 -25.21 19.73 -13.14
N THR A 40 -24.00 19.19 -12.95
CA THR A 40 -23.35 19.16 -11.65
C THR A 40 -23.03 20.58 -11.17
N GLN A 41 -22.55 21.43 -12.08
CA GLN A 41 -22.29 22.83 -11.79
C GLN A 41 -23.56 23.58 -11.43
N ALA A 42 -24.68 23.34 -12.14
CA ALA A 42 -25.98 23.91 -11.79
C ALA A 42 -26.41 23.51 -10.36
N GLY A 43 -26.31 22.21 -10.02
CA GLY A 43 -26.63 21.72 -8.67
C GLY A 43 -25.73 22.30 -7.57
N VAL A 44 -24.43 22.45 -7.82
CA VAL A 44 -23.50 23.13 -6.90
C VAL A 44 -23.88 24.60 -6.72
N THR A 45 -24.30 25.27 -7.79
CA THR A 45 -24.71 26.68 -7.74
C THR A 45 -26.00 26.85 -6.94
N GLU A 46 -26.96 25.94 -7.11
CA GLU A 46 -28.19 25.89 -6.32
C GLU A 46 -27.91 25.66 -4.83
N LEU A 47 -27.03 24.70 -4.50
CA LEU A 47 -26.59 24.46 -3.13
C LEU A 47 -25.90 25.69 -2.51
N ARG A 48 -25.03 26.37 -3.27
CA ARG A 48 -24.40 27.62 -2.81
C ARG A 48 -25.44 28.70 -2.52
N ASN A 49 -26.39 28.89 -3.41
CA ASN A 49 -27.48 29.85 -3.21
C ASN A 49 -28.30 29.49 -1.97
N ARG A 50 -28.59 28.20 -1.76
CA ARG A 50 -29.34 27.75 -0.59
C ARG A 50 -28.58 27.96 0.72
N VAL A 51 -27.27 27.74 0.72
CA VAL A 51 -26.42 28.05 1.88
C VAL A 51 -26.46 29.54 2.19
N VAL A 52 -26.32 30.41 1.17
CA VAL A 52 -26.42 31.86 1.35
C VAL A 52 -27.78 32.25 1.93
N GLU A 53 -28.89 31.74 1.38
CA GLU A 53 -30.24 31.99 1.91
C GLU A 53 -30.36 31.55 3.38
N LEU A 54 -29.91 30.34 3.71
CA LEU A 54 -29.99 29.83 5.08
C LEU A 54 -29.11 30.63 6.04
N SER A 55 -27.94 31.08 5.61
CA SER A 55 -27.08 31.97 6.38
C SER A 55 -27.76 33.32 6.63
N THR A 56 -28.39 33.92 5.63
CA THR A 56 -29.14 35.18 5.81
C THR A 56 -30.32 35.00 6.77
N LEU A 57 -31.08 33.90 6.68
CA LEU A 57 -32.18 33.61 7.60
C LEU A 57 -31.68 33.37 9.04
N LEU A 58 -30.50 32.75 9.20
CA LEU A 58 -29.87 32.56 10.51
C LEU A 58 -29.47 33.90 11.12
N GLU A 59 -28.84 34.78 10.34
CA GLU A 59 -28.46 36.14 10.76
C GLU A 59 -29.70 36.97 11.15
N GLU A 60 -30.77 36.91 10.36
CA GLU A 60 -32.05 37.56 10.70
C GLU A 60 -32.66 37.01 11.99
N SER A 61 -32.58 35.69 12.21
CA SER A 61 -33.06 35.07 13.44
C SER A 61 -32.21 35.49 14.65
N HIS A 62 -30.89 35.58 14.49
CA HIS A 62 -30.01 36.10 15.54
C HIS A 62 -30.32 37.55 15.85
N ALA A 63 -30.51 38.40 14.84
CA ALA A 63 -30.89 39.80 15.05
C ALA A 63 -32.23 39.94 15.80
N LYS A 64 -33.23 39.11 15.46
CA LYS A 64 -34.53 39.07 16.17
C LYS A 64 -34.36 38.62 17.62
N ASN A 65 -33.54 37.60 17.88
CA ASN A 65 -33.25 37.14 19.24
C ASN A 65 -32.55 38.22 20.07
N VAL A 66 -31.57 38.92 19.52
CA VAL A 66 -30.90 40.03 20.19
C VAL A 66 -31.91 41.13 20.56
N MET A 67 -32.82 41.50 19.64
CA MET A 67 -33.86 42.48 19.96
C MET A 67 -34.85 41.99 21.03
N LEU A 68 -35.16 40.69 21.07
CA LEU A 68 -36.00 40.11 22.11
C LEU A 68 -35.29 40.08 23.46
N GLU A 69 -34.00 39.75 23.49
CA GLU A 69 -33.16 39.80 24.70
C GLU A 69 -33.04 41.22 25.25
N GLU A 70 -32.85 42.23 24.39
CA GLU A 70 -32.89 43.64 24.80
C GLU A 70 -34.25 44.04 25.35
N ARG A 71 -35.35 43.62 24.71
CA ARG A 71 -36.71 43.92 25.19
C ARG A 71 -37.03 43.24 26.52
N ILE A 72 -36.52 42.03 26.75
CA ILE A 72 -36.63 41.35 28.05
C ILE A 72 -35.84 42.12 29.11
N ARG A 73 -34.61 42.53 28.79
CA ARG A 73 -33.76 43.34 29.68
C ARG A 73 -34.40 44.68 30.03
N ASP A 74 -35.04 45.34 29.07
CA ASP A 74 -35.77 46.60 29.29
C ASP A 74 -37.01 46.38 30.18
N MET A 75 -37.71 45.26 30.03
CA MET A 75 -38.84 44.92 30.91
C MET A 75 -38.39 44.54 32.33
N GLU A 76 -37.23 43.89 32.48
CA GLU A 76 -36.61 43.63 33.79
C GLU A 76 -36.12 44.93 34.46
N GLY A 77 -35.68 45.92 33.68
CA GLY A 77 -35.35 47.27 34.15
C GLY A 77 -36.57 48.08 34.61
N VAL A 78 -37.75 47.85 34.03
CA VAL A 78 -39.02 48.50 34.42
C VAL A 78 -39.73 47.77 35.57
N ALA A 79 -39.49 46.47 35.75
CA ALA A 79 -40.05 45.67 36.86
C ALA A 79 -39.35 45.89 38.22
N GLY A 80 -38.26 46.67 38.27
CA GLY A 80 -37.56 47.06 39.50
C GLY A 80 -38.28 48.10 40.37
N SER A 81 -39.44 48.61 39.93
CA SER A 81 -40.24 49.62 40.65
C SER A 81 -41.72 49.23 40.70
N SER A 82 -42.06 48.18 41.44
CA SER A 82 -43.42 48.07 41.99
C SER A 82 -43.37 47.56 43.43
N SER A 83 -43.75 48.50 44.30
CA SER A 83 -43.94 48.40 45.74
C SER A 83 -44.74 47.16 46.16
N PRO A 84 -44.35 46.44 47.24
CA PRO A 84 -45.22 45.46 47.86
C PRO A 84 -46.34 46.21 48.58
N PHE A 85 -47.56 46.14 48.04
CA PHE A 85 -48.76 46.62 48.70
C PHE A 85 -48.97 45.81 49.99
N ALA A 86 -48.68 46.44 51.13
CA ALA A 86 -49.11 45.99 52.44
C ALA A 86 -50.64 46.07 52.51
N LEU A 87 -51.29 44.94 52.76
CA LEU A 87 -52.71 44.90 53.05
C LEU A 87 -52.92 44.03 54.27
N GLU A 88 -52.62 44.61 55.43
CA GLU A 88 -53.01 44.04 56.73
C GLU A 88 -53.36 45.19 57.69
N LYS A 89 -54.50 45.03 58.37
CA LYS A 89 -55.18 45.91 59.34
C LYS A 89 -56.16 46.96 58.78
N LEU A 90 -57.44 46.59 58.85
CA LEU A 90 -58.46 47.48 59.43
C LEU A 90 -59.48 46.63 60.22
N ILE A 91 -59.42 46.72 61.55
CA ILE A 91 -60.45 46.25 62.47
C ILE A 91 -61.16 47.49 63.02
N ALA A 92 -62.49 47.51 62.85
CA ALA A 92 -63.55 48.26 63.54
C ALA A 92 -63.59 49.81 63.38
N PRO A 93 -64.82 50.39 63.28
CA PRO A 93 -65.58 50.60 64.50
C PRO A 93 -67.01 50.04 64.48
N GLU A 94 -67.45 49.73 65.69
CA GLU A 94 -68.77 49.28 66.09
C GLU A 94 -69.88 50.31 65.82
N GLY A 95 -71.10 49.78 65.67
CA GLY A 95 -72.34 50.50 65.87
C GLY A 95 -73.27 50.41 64.66
N TRP A 96 -74.44 49.80 64.86
CA TRP A 96 -75.60 49.78 63.95
C TRP A 96 -75.65 48.69 62.86
N MET A 97 -75.52 47.39 63.20
CA MET A 97 -75.81 46.28 62.26
C MET A 97 -76.40 45.02 62.93
N ALA A 98 -77.25 45.13 63.95
CA ALA A 98 -77.87 43.92 64.55
C ALA A 98 -79.06 43.36 63.75
N GLU A 99 -79.67 44.17 62.85
CA GLU A 99 -80.81 43.73 62.02
C GLU A 99 -80.49 43.55 60.52
N PHE A 100 -79.28 43.91 60.09
CA PHE A 100 -78.79 43.64 58.72
C PHE A 100 -77.94 42.37 58.64
N THR A 101 -77.49 41.83 59.79
CA THR A 101 -76.53 40.71 59.87
C THR A 101 -77.14 39.36 59.54
N ASN A 102 -78.44 39.12 59.74
CA ASN A 102 -79.01 37.78 59.47
C ASN A 102 -79.33 37.56 57.96
N THR A 103 -79.83 38.58 57.26
CA THR A 103 -79.99 38.56 55.79
C THR A 103 -78.68 38.79 55.05
N SER A 104 -77.74 39.55 55.63
CA SER A 104 -76.39 39.70 55.04
C SER A 104 -75.52 38.49 55.25
N HIS A 105 -75.57 37.78 56.39
CA HIS A 105 -74.80 36.55 56.55
C HIS A 105 -75.36 35.42 55.68
N SER A 106 -76.68 35.30 55.51
CA SER A 106 -77.24 34.31 54.57
C SER A 106 -76.87 34.62 53.11
N THR A 107 -76.96 35.88 52.67
CA THR A 107 -76.53 36.27 51.31
C THR A 107 -75.01 36.26 51.14
N PHE A 108 -74.23 36.52 52.19
CA PHE A 108 -72.76 36.43 52.17
C PHE A 108 -72.27 34.98 52.16
N LEU A 109 -72.92 34.07 52.90
CA LEU A 109 -72.62 32.64 52.86
C LEU A 109 -72.99 32.01 51.52
N MET A 110 -74.16 32.36 50.96
CA MET A 110 -74.54 31.93 49.60
C MET A 110 -73.59 32.51 48.54
N LYS A 111 -73.18 33.78 48.66
CA LYS A 111 -72.17 34.37 47.77
C LYS A 111 -70.79 33.74 47.96
N SER A 112 -70.39 33.40 49.19
CA SER A 112 -69.10 32.75 49.46
C SER A 112 -69.06 31.32 48.91
N ASP A 113 -70.16 30.58 48.98
CA ASP A 113 -70.26 29.23 48.39
C ASP A 113 -70.19 29.30 46.86
N VAL A 114 -70.83 30.30 46.24
CA VAL A 114 -70.69 30.56 44.79
C VAL A 114 -69.25 30.96 44.45
N ILE A 115 -68.61 31.81 45.26
CA ILE A 115 -67.21 32.22 45.05
C ILE A 115 -66.24 31.04 45.21
N LEU A 116 -66.44 30.16 46.20
CA LEU A 116 -65.68 28.92 46.36
C LEU A 116 -65.93 27.94 45.21
N GLY A 117 -67.17 27.84 44.74
CA GLY A 117 -67.52 27.06 43.54
C GLY A 117 -66.78 27.58 42.30
N VAL A 118 -66.79 28.89 42.06
CA VAL A 118 -66.05 29.52 40.95
C VAL A 118 -64.54 29.35 41.13
N ALA A 119 -64.00 29.51 42.34
CA ALA A 119 -62.58 29.33 42.61
C ALA A 119 -62.12 27.88 42.39
N THR A 120 -62.93 26.89 42.78
CA THR A 120 -62.62 25.47 42.55
C THR A 120 -62.69 25.11 41.08
N THR A 121 -63.66 25.61 40.31
CA THR A 121 -63.71 25.40 38.85
C THR A 121 -62.52 26.06 38.14
N VAL A 122 -62.18 27.30 38.51
CA VAL A 122 -61.02 28.02 37.95
C VAL A 122 -59.71 27.30 38.30
N TRP A 123 -59.59 26.76 39.52
CA TRP A 123 -58.41 25.97 39.91
C TRP A 123 -58.30 24.66 39.11
N GLN A 124 -59.40 23.94 38.90
CA GLN A 124 -59.43 22.73 38.07
C GLN A 124 -59.08 23.01 36.61
N ASP A 125 -59.58 24.12 36.05
CA ASP A 125 -59.25 24.54 34.69
C ASP A 125 -57.78 24.96 34.57
N LEU A 126 -57.23 25.68 35.55
CA LEU A 126 -55.80 26.00 35.61
C LEU A 126 -54.96 24.72 35.64
N GLU A 127 -55.34 23.74 36.45
CA GLU A 127 -54.64 22.46 36.56
C GLU A 127 -54.72 21.66 35.25
N LYS A 128 -55.87 21.68 34.56
CA LYS A 128 -56.04 21.10 33.22
C LYS A 128 -55.15 21.80 32.19
N HIS A 129 -55.07 23.13 32.23
CA HIS A 129 -54.16 23.90 31.38
C HIS A 129 -52.70 23.55 31.65
N LYS A 130 -52.27 23.47 32.92
CA LYS A 130 -50.91 23.05 33.30
C LYS A 130 -50.56 21.67 32.74
N ARG A 131 -51.46 20.69 32.85
CA ARG A 131 -51.24 19.34 32.30
C ARG A 131 -51.12 19.34 30.78
N ARG A 132 -51.99 20.08 30.09
CA ARG A 132 -51.93 20.22 28.62
C ARG A 132 -50.63 20.88 28.18
N THR A 133 -50.20 21.96 28.84
CA THR A 133 -48.94 22.63 28.52
C THR A 133 -47.74 21.72 28.79
N ALA A 134 -47.73 21.00 29.93
CA ALA A 134 -46.67 20.05 30.24
C ALA A 134 -46.59 18.89 29.21
N GLN A 135 -47.74 18.39 28.74
CA GLN A 135 -47.79 17.38 27.68
C GLN A 135 -47.30 17.93 26.34
N ALA A 136 -47.71 19.15 25.96
CA ALA A 136 -47.25 19.80 24.74
C ALA A 136 -45.74 20.01 24.76
N LEU A 137 -45.17 20.49 25.87
CA LEU A 137 -43.72 20.64 26.04
C LEU A 137 -42.98 19.30 25.96
N ARG A 138 -43.53 18.21 26.51
CA ARG A 138 -42.94 16.87 26.38
C ARG A 138 -42.95 16.38 24.94
N LEU A 139 -44.02 16.61 24.19
CA LEU A 139 -44.10 16.26 22.77
C LEU A 139 -43.13 17.10 21.94
N GLN A 140 -43.05 18.40 22.22
CA GLN A 140 -42.09 19.29 21.56
C GLN A 140 -40.65 18.84 21.84
N LYS A 141 -40.32 18.49 23.09
CA LYS A 141 -38.99 17.95 23.46
C LYS A 141 -38.66 16.68 22.68
N LYS A 142 -39.59 15.71 22.63
CA LYS A 142 -39.38 14.48 21.85
C LYS A 142 -39.21 14.75 20.35
N ASN A 143 -39.92 15.73 19.81
CA ASN A 143 -39.78 16.12 18.41
C ASN A 143 -38.41 16.76 18.14
N VAL A 144 -37.94 17.62 19.05
CA VAL A 144 -36.59 18.20 18.96
C VAL A 144 -35.53 17.10 19.04
N GLU A 145 -35.63 16.16 19.99
CA GLU A 145 -34.70 15.03 20.11
C GLU A 145 -34.68 14.16 18.84
N ALA A 146 -35.84 13.89 18.23
CA ALA A 146 -35.94 13.14 16.98
C ALA A 146 -35.26 13.89 15.81
N MET A 147 -35.53 15.19 15.67
CA MET A 147 -34.89 16.04 14.65
C MET A 147 -33.37 16.15 14.86
N GLU A 148 -32.91 16.25 16.12
CA GLU A 148 -31.49 16.25 16.45
C GLU A 148 -30.82 14.93 16.05
N GLN A 149 -31.50 13.80 16.27
CA GLN A 149 -31.01 12.48 15.85
C GLN A 149 -30.91 12.39 14.32
N GLU A 150 -31.94 12.80 13.59
CA GLU A 150 -31.92 12.83 12.11
C GLU A 150 -30.79 13.72 11.58
N VAL A 151 -30.58 14.90 12.18
CA VAL A 151 -29.46 15.79 11.82
C VAL A 151 -28.11 15.12 12.09
N CYS A 152 -27.97 14.40 13.20
CA CYS A 152 -26.75 13.64 13.49
C CYS A 152 -26.51 12.52 12.47
N GLU A 153 -27.54 11.76 12.11
CA GLU A 153 -27.46 10.70 11.10
C GLU A 153 -27.12 11.25 9.72
N LEU A 154 -27.76 12.35 9.30
CA LEU A 154 -27.46 13.04 8.04
C LEU A 154 -26.02 13.58 8.01
N ARG A 155 -25.53 14.15 9.11
CA ARG A 155 -24.13 14.58 9.23
C ARG A 155 -23.17 13.41 9.08
N GLN A 156 -23.44 12.28 9.72
CA GLN A 156 -22.62 11.07 9.57
C GLN A 156 -22.63 10.55 8.14
N MET A 157 -23.79 10.52 7.47
CA MET A 157 -23.89 10.12 6.06
C MET A 157 -23.12 11.06 5.15
N LEU A 158 -23.19 12.38 5.40
CA LEU A 158 -22.42 13.37 4.66
C LEU A 158 -20.91 13.16 4.81
N THR A 159 -20.42 12.94 6.04
CA THR A 159 -19.00 12.67 6.28
C THR A 159 -18.55 11.39 5.58
N ARG A 160 -19.32 10.30 5.65
CA ARG A 160 -18.99 9.05 4.93
C ARG A 160 -18.93 9.26 3.42
N ALA A 161 -19.91 9.97 2.85
CA ALA A 161 -19.93 10.28 1.42
C ALA A 161 -18.74 11.18 1.02
N GLN A 162 -18.34 12.12 1.87
CA GLN A 162 -17.14 12.92 1.67
C GLN A 162 -15.88 12.04 1.68
N ASP A 163 -15.74 11.14 2.65
CA ASP A 163 -14.60 10.21 2.73
C ASP A 163 -14.50 9.33 1.49
N GLU A 164 -15.62 8.76 1.02
CA GLU A 164 -15.68 7.97 -0.22
C GLU A 164 -15.26 8.79 -1.46
N VAL A 165 -15.66 10.07 -1.54
CA VAL A 165 -15.25 10.96 -2.64
C VAL A 165 -13.75 11.25 -2.58
N HIS A 166 -13.18 11.45 -1.39
CA HIS A 166 -11.74 11.63 -1.24
C HIS A 166 -10.96 10.37 -1.64
N GLU A 167 -11.44 9.19 -1.23
CA GLU A 167 -10.83 7.92 -1.62
C GLU A 167 -10.88 7.70 -3.13
N ARG A 168 -12.03 7.94 -3.77
CA ARG A 168 -12.16 7.87 -5.23
C ARG A 168 -11.27 8.87 -5.95
N THR A 169 -11.13 10.09 -5.43
CA THR A 169 -10.23 11.10 -6.00
C THR A 169 -8.78 10.61 -5.99
N ARG A 170 -8.29 10.08 -4.84
CA ARG A 170 -6.94 9.51 -4.75
C ARG A 170 -6.73 8.32 -5.69
N ALA A 171 -7.74 7.46 -5.85
CA ALA A 171 -7.68 6.33 -6.78
C ALA A 171 -7.59 6.80 -8.25
N VAL A 172 -8.27 7.89 -8.60
CA VAL A 172 -8.18 8.50 -9.93
C VAL A 172 -6.80 9.13 -10.14
N GLU A 173 -6.28 9.89 -9.17
CA GLU A 173 -4.93 10.47 -9.22
C GLU A 173 -3.87 9.38 -9.42
N SER A 174 -3.91 8.30 -8.64
CA SER A 174 -2.99 7.17 -8.78
C SER A 174 -3.10 6.47 -10.15
N ARG A 175 -4.31 6.35 -10.69
CA ARG A 175 -4.50 5.80 -12.05
C ARG A 175 -3.94 6.73 -13.11
N ASP A 176 -4.13 8.04 -12.96
CA ASP A 176 -3.63 9.02 -13.92
C ASP A 176 -2.09 9.08 -13.89
N GLU A 177 -1.47 8.93 -12.72
CA GLU A 177 0.00 8.69 -12.59
C GLU A 177 0.45 7.42 -13.29
N ALA A 178 -0.28 6.31 -13.15
CA ALA A 178 0.05 5.07 -13.87
C ALA A 178 -0.09 5.23 -15.40
N LEU A 179 -1.10 5.99 -15.86
CA LEU A 179 -1.29 6.28 -17.28
C LEU A 179 -0.17 7.15 -17.84
N THR A 180 0.30 8.16 -17.11
CA THR A 180 1.44 8.97 -17.58
C THR A 180 2.72 8.15 -17.68
N VAL A 181 2.98 7.24 -16.72
CA VAL A 181 4.11 6.31 -16.79
C VAL A 181 4.01 5.39 -18.02
N LEU A 182 2.82 4.84 -18.30
CA LEU A 182 2.60 3.99 -19.47
C LEU A 182 2.72 4.75 -20.79
N GLN A 183 2.26 6.01 -20.84
CA GLN A 183 2.43 6.89 -22.00
C GLN A 183 3.91 7.15 -22.28
N ASN A 184 4.68 7.55 -21.26
CA ASN A 184 6.13 7.77 -21.40
C ASN A 184 6.84 6.52 -21.89
N ARG A 185 6.51 5.35 -21.33
CA ARG A 185 7.12 4.08 -21.76
C ARG A 185 6.73 3.70 -23.19
N LEU A 186 5.52 4.05 -23.63
CA LEU A 186 5.09 3.83 -25.01
C LEU A 186 5.86 4.76 -25.96
N GLU A 187 6.05 6.02 -25.61
CA GLU A 187 6.89 6.96 -26.37
C GLU A 187 8.37 6.50 -26.44
N GLU A 188 8.91 5.96 -25.35
CA GLU A 188 10.25 5.35 -25.31
C GLU A 188 10.34 4.11 -26.23
N LEU A 189 9.32 3.26 -26.23
CA LEU A 189 9.28 2.08 -27.10
C LEU A 189 9.10 2.46 -28.57
N GLU A 190 8.28 3.46 -28.87
CA GLU A 190 8.10 3.99 -30.22
C GLU A 190 9.40 4.61 -30.74
N SER A 191 10.07 5.44 -29.94
CA SER A 191 11.36 6.02 -30.30
C SER A 191 12.46 4.96 -30.47
N ALA A 192 12.50 3.94 -29.61
CA ALA A 192 13.41 2.80 -29.76
C ALA A 192 13.08 1.97 -31.02
N SER A 193 11.80 1.79 -31.35
CA SER A 193 11.36 1.10 -32.57
C SER A 193 11.78 1.87 -33.82
N VAL A 194 11.53 3.18 -33.86
CA VAL A 194 11.95 4.05 -34.96
C VAL A 194 13.47 4.05 -35.10
N SER A 195 14.22 4.11 -34.00
CA SER A 195 15.68 4.01 -34.00
C SER A 195 16.15 2.67 -34.55
N SER A 196 15.56 1.56 -34.10
CA SER A 196 15.88 0.22 -34.60
C SER A 196 15.55 0.06 -36.09
N GLU A 197 14.43 0.61 -36.54
CA GLU A 197 14.03 0.60 -37.94
C GLU A 197 14.98 1.45 -38.81
N LEU A 198 15.41 2.62 -38.33
CA LEU A 198 16.45 3.44 -38.95
C LEU A 198 17.79 2.69 -39.04
N SER A 199 18.23 2.03 -37.96
CA SER A 199 19.42 1.18 -37.98
C SER A 199 19.27 0.03 -38.98
N ARG A 200 18.09 -0.58 -39.06
CA ARG A 200 17.79 -1.67 -39.99
C ARG A 200 17.78 -1.17 -41.45
N MET A 201 17.22 0.00 -41.73
CA MET A 201 17.32 0.66 -43.05
C MET A 201 18.75 1.02 -43.41
N GLY A 202 19.55 1.51 -42.45
CA GLY A 202 20.98 1.78 -42.64
C GLY A 202 21.79 0.54 -43.02
N MET A 203 21.41 -0.64 -42.50
CA MET A 203 22.02 -1.93 -42.87
C MET A 203 21.63 -2.43 -44.28
N TYR A 204 20.47 -2.04 -44.80
CA TYR A 204 20.04 -2.41 -46.17
C TYR A 204 20.64 -1.50 -47.26
N GLY A 205 21.16 -0.33 -46.88
CA GLY A 205 22.11 0.41 -47.73
C GLY A 205 23.48 -0.26 -47.67
N LYS A 206 24.20 -0.36 -48.80
CA LYS A 206 25.64 -0.70 -48.73
C LYS A 206 26.29 0.32 -47.77
N PRO A 207 26.88 -0.09 -46.63
CA PRO A 207 27.40 0.86 -45.66
C PRO A 207 28.43 1.73 -46.36
N ASN A 208 28.21 3.04 -46.36
CA ASN A 208 29.24 3.98 -46.80
C ASN A 208 30.44 3.78 -45.86
N ALA A 209 31.66 3.67 -46.39
CA ALA A 209 32.85 3.40 -45.56
C ALA A 209 33.02 4.44 -44.44
N GLU A 210 32.57 5.67 -44.68
CA GLU A 210 32.53 6.76 -43.71
C GLU A 210 31.56 6.50 -42.55
N GLN A 211 30.42 5.83 -42.81
CA GLN A 211 29.47 5.44 -41.75
C GLN A 211 30.04 4.31 -40.91
N LEU A 212 30.74 3.35 -41.52
CA LEU A 212 31.40 2.27 -40.80
C LEU A 212 32.49 2.83 -39.87
N ASN A 213 33.33 3.74 -40.37
CA ASN A 213 34.33 4.43 -39.57
C ASN A 213 33.68 5.25 -38.43
N ALA A 214 32.58 5.95 -38.69
CA ALA A 214 31.88 6.69 -37.63
C ALA A 214 31.30 5.77 -36.53
N PHE A 215 30.80 4.58 -36.89
CA PHE A 215 30.39 3.58 -35.90
C PHE A 215 31.57 2.98 -35.14
N GLU A 216 32.71 2.78 -35.81
CA GLU A 216 33.94 2.31 -35.18
C GLU A 216 34.48 3.34 -34.18
N ASP A 217 34.50 4.63 -34.56
CA ASP A 217 34.88 5.74 -33.67
C ASP A 217 33.94 5.85 -32.46
N GLN A 218 32.61 5.72 -32.66
CA GLN A 218 31.65 5.73 -31.56
C GLN A 218 31.82 4.54 -30.61
N LEU A 219 32.13 3.36 -31.15
CA LEU A 219 32.41 2.17 -30.34
C LEU A 219 33.73 2.31 -29.58
N GLU A 220 34.76 2.90 -30.19
CA GLU A 220 36.03 3.22 -29.54
C GLU A 220 35.81 4.22 -28.40
N GLU A 221 35.05 5.29 -28.65
CA GLU A 221 34.71 6.30 -27.63
C GLU A 221 33.91 5.69 -26.47
N ALA A 222 32.90 4.87 -26.75
CA ALA A 222 32.13 4.16 -25.73
C ALA A 222 33.01 3.21 -24.91
N ARG A 223 33.93 2.49 -25.57
CA ARG A 223 34.89 1.59 -24.92
C ARG A 223 35.86 2.37 -24.03
N GLU A 224 36.35 3.50 -24.49
CA GLU A 224 37.18 4.41 -23.69
C GLU A 224 36.42 5.03 -22.53
N GLY A 225 35.14 5.37 -22.73
CA GLY A 225 34.23 5.81 -21.68
C GLY A 225 34.12 4.78 -20.56
N VAL A 226 33.84 3.51 -20.90
CA VAL A 226 33.77 2.42 -19.92
C VAL A 226 35.12 2.19 -19.22
N ARG A 227 36.25 2.28 -19.94
CA ARG A 227 37.58 2.19 -19.32
C ARG A 227 37.82 3.33 -18.31
N ARG A 228 37.44 4.57 -18.66
CA ARG A 228 37.55 5.73 -17.77
C ARG A 228 36.66 5.59 -16.55
N GLU A 229 35.41 5.15 -16.71
CA GLU A 229 34.50 4.89 -15.60
C GLU A 229 35.02 3.79 -14.67
N PHE A 230 35.57 2.72 -15.23
CA PHE A 230 36.20 1.65 -14.45
C PHE A 230 37.38 2.18 -13.65
N ALA A 231 38.28 2.94 -14.28
CA ALA A 231 39.42 3.56 -13.60
C ALA A 231 38.98 4.53 -12.48
N LEU A 232 37.90 5.30 -12.69
CA LEU A 232 37.35 6.20 -11.66
C LEU A 232 36.76 5.42 -10.49
N ARG A 233 35.98 4.36 -10.75
CA ARG A 233 35.42 3.49 -9.69
C ARG A 233 36.52 2.77 -8.93
N GLU A 234 37.52 2.26 -9.64
CA GLU A 234 38.69 1.61 -9.05
C GLU A 234 39.47 2.58 -8.15
N SER A 235 39.75 3.80 -8.61
CA SER A 235 40.39 4.85 -7.80
C SER A 235 39.57 5.16 -6.54
N ALA A 236 38.24 5.30 -6.66
CA ALA A 236 37.39 5.59 -5.51
C ALA A 236 37.40 4.46 -4.48
N ILE A 237 37.40 3.20 -4.92
CA ILE A 237 37.53 2.04 -4.03
C ILE A 237 38.91 2.04 -3.35
N PHE A 238 39.98 2.34 -4.08
CA PHE A 238 41.32 2.45 -3.49
C PHE A 238 41.42 3.57 -2.46
N ASP A 239 40.84 4.73 -2.73
CA ASP A 239 40.78 5.84 -1.77
C ASP A 239 39.96 5.45 -0.53
N GLN A 240 38.80 4.81 -0.71
CA GLN A 240 37.99 4.33 0.41
C GLN A 240 38.74 3.29 1.26
N HIS A 241 39.44 2.35 0.64
CA HIS A 241 40.26 1.36 1.34
C HIS A 241 41.44 2.02 2.07
N ARG A 242 42.08 3.03 1.48
CA ARG A 242 43.14 3.81 2.13
C ARG A 242 42.60 4.51 3.38
N ASP A 243 41.47 5.22 3.25
CA ASP A 243 40.86 5.94 4.36
C ASP A 243 40.44 4.98 5.50
N GLU A 244 39.94 3.79 5.18
CA GLU A 244 39.58 2.79 6.19
C GLU A 244 40.80 2.22 6.89
N MET A 245 41.90 1.97 6.17
CA MET A 245 43.18 1.59 6.79
C MET A 245 43.70 2.69 7.70
N GLU A 246 43.65 3.95 7.29
CA GLU A 246 44.06 5.10 8.12
C GLU A 246 43.19 5.23 9.38
N ARG A 247 41.86 5.08 9.26
CA ARG A 247 40.96 5.05 10.42
C ARG A 247 41.29 3.91 11.37
N LEU A 248 41.56 2.73 10.84
CA LEU A 248 41.88 1.55 11.63
C LEU A 248 43.21 1.75 12.38
N ILE A 249 44.23 2.29 11.71
CA ILE A 249 45.51 2.66 12.32
C ILE A 249 45.27 3.69 13.44
N ALA A 250 44.52 4.76 13.18
CA ALA A 250 44.23 5.77 14.19
C ALA A 250 43.43 5.24 15.39
N ARG A 251 42.58 4.21 15.19
CA ARG A 251 41.92 3.49 16.29
C ARG A 251 42.90 2.66 17.10
N TYR A 252 43.73 1.86 16.45
CA TYR A 252 44.76 1.09 17.13
C TYR A 252 45.75 1.97 17.90
N GLU A 253 46.17 3.10 17.33
CA GLU A 253 47.05 4.05 18.01
C GLU A 253 46.39 4.65 19.26
N ARG A 254 45.09 4.94 19.20
CA ARG A 254 44.32 5.40 20.36
C ARG A 254 44.19 4.33 21.43
N GLU A 255 43.82 3.10 21.07
CA GLU A 255 43.74 1.97 22.02
C GLU A 255 45.09 1.69 22.68
N VAL A 256 46.19 1.76 21.92
CA VAL A 256 47.54 1.64 22.46
C VAL A 256 47.87 2.79 23.41
N ALA A 257 47.45 4.03 23.10
CA ALA A 257 47.64 5.18 23.98
C ALA A 257 46.82 5.05 25.27
N GLU A 258 45.58 4.58 25.20
CA GLU A 258 44.71 4.30 26.34
C GLU A 258 45.29 3.19 27.21
N LEU A 259 45.74 2.07 26.62
CA LEU A 259 46.41 0.99 27.36
C LEU A 259 47.70 1.46 28.04
N ARG A 260 48.48 2.34 27.40
CA ARG A 260 49.66 2.96 28.03
C ARG A 260 49.26 3.85 29.19
N ALA A 261 48.23 4.68 29.03
CA ALA A 261 47.72 5.54 30.09
C ALA A 261 47.17 4.72 31.28
N GLU A 262 46.45 3.63 31.03
CA GLU A 262 45.98 2.70 32.07
C GLU A 262 47.14 2.01 32.80
N LEU A 263 48.19 1.63 32.08
CA LEU A 263 49.40 1.06 32.69
C LEU A 263 50.13 2.09 33.55
N ASP A 264 50.24 3.34 33.09
CA ASP A 264 50.82 4.43 33.86
C ASP A 264 49.96 4.75 35.09
N GLU A 265 48.63 4.83 34.96
CA GLU A 265 47.70 5.03 36.07
C GLU A 265 47.77 3.88 37.09
N ARG A 266 47.85 2.62 36.64
CA ARG A 266 48.09 1.46 37.54
C ARG A 266 49.44 1.56 38.22
N ALA A 267 50.49 2.03 37.53
CA ALA A 267 51.80 2.24 38.14
C ALA A 267 51.75 3.36 39.21
N PHE A 268 51.05 4.46 38.96
CA PHE A 268 50.81 5.52 39.94
C PHE A 268 49.96 5.04 41.12
N ALA A 269 48.88 4.30 40.88
CA ALA A 269 48.04 3.72 41.93
C ALA A 269 48.81 2.69 42.79
N ALA A 270 49.70 1.90 42.19
CA ALA A 270 50.59 0.98 42.90
C ALA A 270 51.67 1.73 43.73
N ALA A 271 52.15 2.88 43.25
CA ALA A 271 53.07 3.73 44.00
C ALA A 271 52.39 4.43 45.19
N ASP A 272 51.17 4.94 45.01
CA ASP A 272 50.37 5.59 46.07
C ASP A 272 49.90 4.59 47.14
N SER A 273 49.58 3.35 46.77
CA SER A 273 49.25 2.27 47.72
C SER A 273 50.47 1.73 48.49
N CYS A 274 51.69 2.01 48.03
CA CYS A 274 52.94 1.73 48.77
C CYS A 274 53.28 2.78 49.85
N GLY A 275 52.49 3.86 49.97
CA GLY A 275 52.60 4.86 51.04
C GLY A 275 51.83 4.53 52.33
N ALA A 276 50.94 3.53 52.30
CA ALA A 276 50.19 3.08 53.47
C ALA A 276 50.80 1.81 54.08
N ARG A 277 51.65 2.03 55.09
CA ARG A 277 52.19 1.03 56.02
C ARG A 277 51.10 0.04 56.49
N PRO A 278 51.20 -1.28 56.23
CA PRO A 278 50.33 -2.24 56.87
C PRO A 278 50.92 -2.65 58.22
N THR A 279 50.45 -2.04 59.30
CA THR A 279 50.48 -2.70 60.62
C THR A 279 49.24 -3.58 60.74
N ALA A 280 49.49 -4.88 60.63
CA ALA A 280 48.68 -6.02 61.06
C ALA A 280 47.31 -5.74 61.71
N SER A 281 46.26 -6.28 61.08
CA SER A 281 45.11 -6.81 61.78
C SER A 281 44.53 -7.97 60.98
N VAL A 282 44.78 -9.16 61.51
CA VAL A 282 44.19 -10.48 61.26
C VAL A 282 42.77 -10.44 60.69
N GLY A 283 42.52 -11.28 59.68
CA GLY A 283 41.20 -11.84 59.38
C GLY A 283 40.72 -11.59 57.95
N ASP A 284 41.20 -12.35 56.97
CA ASP A 284 40.41 -13.45 56.40
C ASP A 284 41.24 -14.20 55.35
N ARG A 285 41.41 -15.50 55.55
CA ARG A 285 42.00 -16.44 54.58
C ARG A 285 40.82 -17.02 53.81
N GLY A 286 40.71 -16.75 52.51
CA GLY A 286 39.62 -17.32 51.71
C GLY A 286 39.87 -17.43 50.22
N GLU A 287 39.96 -16.32 49.48
CA GLU A 287 39.50 -16.34 48.08
C GLU A 287 40.45 -15.77 47.01
N LEU A 288 41.73 -15.55 47.30
CA LEU A 288 42.69 -15.04 46.29
C LEU A 288 43.45 -16.12 45.50
N GLY A 289 43.26 -17.41 45.83
CA GLY A 289 43.85 -18.53 45.08
C GLY A 289 42.98 -19.02 43.90
N GLU A 290 41.65 -18.89 44.01
CA GLU A 290 40.73 -19.44 43.00
C GLU A 290 40.68 -18.61 41.71
N GLY A 291 40.88 -17.29 41.79
CA GLY A 291 40.85 -16.41 40.61
C GLY A 291 42.00 -16.65 39.64
N SER A 292 43.21 -16.91 40.15
CA SER A 292 44.39 -17.21 39.32
C SER A 292 44.31 -18.61 38.71
N ASP A 293 43.87 -19.60 39.48
CA ASP A 293 43.63 -20.96 38.99
C ASP A 293 42.49 -21.01 37.97
N LYS A 294 41.45 -20.18 38.13
CA LYS A 294 40.35 -20.07 37.17
C LYS A 294 40.80 -19.44 35.86
N ALA A 295 41.57 -18.35 35.90
CA ALA A 295 42.14 -17.72 34.71
C ALA A 295 43.11 -18.66 33.97
N TYR A 296 43.94 -19.42 34.71
CA TYR A 296 44.81 -20.42 34.11
C TYR A 296 44.02 -21.60 33.51
N LYS A 297 42.97 -22.08 34.18
CA LYS A 297 42.07 -23.11 33.63
C LYS A 297 41.34 -22.63 32.38
N GLU A 298 40.88 -21.38 32.33
CA GLU A 298 40.27 -20.77 31.15
C GLU A 298 41.28 -20.65 30.00
N LEU A 299 42.52 -20.21 30.27
CA LEU A 299 43.56 -20.17 29.25
C LEU A 299 43.91 -21.57 28.71
N MET A 300 44.03 -22.57 29.59
CA MET A 300 44.28 -23.96 29.19
C MET A 300 43.10 -24.60 28.46
N ASN A 301 41.86 -24.17 28.75
CA ASN A 301 40.68 -24.52 27.98
C ASN A 301 40.71 -23.88 26.59
N ASN A 302 41.01 -22.57 26.50
CA ASN A 302 41.13 -21.86 25.22
C ASN A 302 42.24 -22.43 24.33
N LEU A 303 43.35 -22.87 24.92
CA LEU A 303 44.42 -23.53 24.20
C LEU A 303 43.95 -24.89 23.65
N ARG A 304 43.17 -25.65 24.44
CA ARG A 304 42.56 -26.91 23.98
C ARG A 304 41.53 -26.68 22.86
N THR A 305 40.67 -25.66 22.97
CA THR A 305 39.70 -25.35 21.91
C THR A 305 40.39 -24.92 20.63
N LEU A 306 41.43 -24.08 20.71
CA LEU A 306 42.24 -23.70 19.54
C LEU A 306 42.96 -24.91 18.92
N GLN A 307 43.44 -25.86 19.72
CA GLN A 307 44.02 -27.10 19.21
C GLN A 307 42.98 -27.99 18.52
N GLU A 308 41.76 -28.06 19.05
CA GLU A 308 40.64 -28.78 18.43
C GLU A 308 40.21 -28.11 17.11
N GLU A 309 40.10 -26.79 17.08
CA GLU A 309 39.81 -26.02 15.86
C GLU A 309 40.89 -26.20 14.79
N LEU A 310 42.16 -26.16 15.19
CA LEU A 310 43.28 -26.43 14.28
C LEU A 310 43.19 -27.87 13.73
N ARG A 311 42.84 -28.84 14.57
CA ARG A 311 42.64 -30.25 14.15
C ARG A 311 41.47 -30.37 13.17
N LEU A 312 40.35 -29.70 13.44
CA LEU A 312 39.19 -29.69 12.55
C LEU A 312 39.52 -29.03 11.21
N ALA A 313 40.23 -27.91 11.21
CA ALA A 313 40.68 -27.26 9.98
C ALA A 313 41.66 -28.13 9.17
N GLN A 314 42.51 -28.90 9.84
CA GLN A 314 43.37 -29.90 9.21
C GLN A 314 42.56 -31.05 8.62
N ASP A 315 41.61 -31.61 9.36
CA ASP A 315 40.71 -32.68 8.90
C ASP A 315 39.89 -32.21 7.68
N GLU A 316 39.36 -30.98 7.70
CA GLU A 316 38.64 -30.38 6.56
C GLU A 316 39.56 -30.15 5.37
N ARG A 317 40.78 -29.66 5.58
CA ARG A 317 41.77 -29.50 4.50
C ARG A 317 42.14 -30.85 3.90
N GLU A 318 42.30 -31.89 4.71
CA GLU A 318 42.57 -33.26 4.23
C GLU A 318 41.38 -33.82 3.46
N LYS A 319 40.16 -33.58 3.95
CA LYS A 319 38.91 -33.94 3.25
C LYS A 319 38.82 -33.24 1.90
N LEU A 320 39.05 -31.93 1.85
CA LEU A 320 39.09 -31.16 0.59
C LEU A 320 40.22 -31.64 -0.33
N GLN A 321 41.40 -31.98 0.20
CA GLN A 321 42.46 -32.60 -0.61
C GLN A 321 42.06 -33.98 -1.14
N CYS A 322 41.30 -34.77 -0.36
CA CYS A 322 40.78 -36.04 -0.82
C CYS A 322 39.69 -35.86 -1.88
N GLU A 323 38.80 -34.88 -1.73
CA GLU A 323 37.80 -34.51 -2.73
C GLU A 323 38.46 -33.99 -4.02
N VAL A 324 39.48 -33.13 -3.92
CA VAL A 324 40.28 -32.68 -5.08
C VAL A 324 41.00 -33.86 -5.73
N ARG A 325 41.58 -34.78 -4.95
CA ARG A 325 42.20 -36.01 -5.48
C ARG A 325 41.17 -36.94 -6.10
N ALA A 326 39.97 -37.05 -5.55
CA ALA A 326 38.87 -37.86 -6.09
C ALA A 326 38.31 -37.24 -7.37
N LEU A 327 38.14 -35.92 -7.43
CA LEU A 327 37.77 -35.19 -8.63
C LEU A 327 38.85 -35.32 -9.71
N LYS A 328 40.13 -35.28 -9.33
CA LYS A 328 41.26 -35.52 -10.25
C LYS A 328 41.28 -36.97 -10.75
N LYS A 329 41.01 -37.97 -9.88
CA LYS A 329 40.92 -39.38 -10.29
C LYS A 329 39.67 -39.69 -11.11
N ASN A 330 38.53 -39.06 -10.81
CA ASN A 330 37.28 -39.17 -11.58
C ASN A 330 37.39 -38.43 -12.93
N SER A 331 38.16 -37.35 -12.98
CA SER A 331 38.59 -36.71 -14.23
C SER A 331 39.48 -37.64 -15.06
N VAL A 332 40.34 -38.45 -14.43
CA VAL A 332 41.19 -39.44 -15.14
C VAL A 332 40.42 -40.71 -15.54
N MET A 333 39.43 -41.18 -14.77
CA MET A 333 38.62 -42.35 -15.15
C MET A 333 37.48 -42.03 -16.14
N SER A 334 37.09 -40.77 -16.29
CA SER A 334 36.22 -40.30 -17.37
C SER A 334 36.99 -39.93 -18.66
N LEU A 335 38.20 -40.47 -18.83
CA LEU A 335 39.10 -40.26 -19.98
C LEU A 335 39.64 -41.58 -20.57
N SER A 336 38.88 -42.68 -20.48
CA SER A 336 39.13 -43.86 -21.33
C SER A 336 38.30 -43.77 -22.62
N CYS A 337 38.60 -42.74 -23.42
CA CYS A 337 38.41 -42.68 -24.87
C CYS A 337 38.97 -41.34 -25.39
N GLY A 338 40.22 -41.37 -25.85
CA GLY A 338 40.72 -40.40 -26.83
C GLY A 338 41.31 -39.09 -26.29
N ALA A 339 42.58 -39.16 -25.90
CA ALA A 339 43.65 -38.18 -26.13
C ALA A 339 43.39 -36.66 -25.99
N ASN A 340 44.08 -36.10 -24.98
CA ASN A 340 44.72 -34.78 -24.94
C ASN A 340 43.86 -33.54 -24.66
N THR A 341 43.69 -33.21 -23.37
CA THR A 341 43.77 -31.82 -22.87
C THR A 341 44.12 -31.81 -21.38
N GLY A 342 45.42 -31.95 -21.07
CA GLY A 342 45.98 -30.92 -20.20
C GLY A 342 45.87 -29.62 -20.99
N MET A 343 45.38 -28.53 -20.41
CA MET A 343 45.50 -27.21 -21.04
C MET A 343 46.99 -26.99 -21.32
N PRO A 344 47.44 -27.05 -22.58
CA PRO A 344 48.66 -26.33 -22.90
C PRO A 344 48.23 -24.87 -22.85
N GLU A 345 49.11 -23.96 -22.44
CA GLU A 345 49.04 -22.65 -23.07
C GLU A 345 49.11 -22.88 -24.58
N ARG A 346 47.96 -22.87 -25.25
CA ARG A 346 47.89 -23.07 -26.68
C ARG A 346 48.32 -21.75 -27.33
N PRO A 347 49.24 -21.79 -28.31
CA PRO A 347 49.84 -20.60 -28.87
C PRO A 347 48.75 -19.67 -29.41
N ARG A 348 48.86 -18.37 -29.10
CA ARG A 348 48.04 -17.34 -29.74
C ARG A 348 48.17 -17.52 -31.26
N PRO A 349 47.06 -17.50 -32.02
CA PRO A 349 47.13 -17.58 -33.47
C PRO A 349 47.96 -16.40 -33.99
N GLN A 350 49.09 -16.70 -34.65
CA GLN A 350 50.03 -15.68 -35.12
C GLN A 350 49.66 -15.16 -36.51
N THR A 351 48.71 -15.81 -37.19
CA THR A 351 48.31 -15.47 -38.55
C THR A 351 46.79 -15.41 -38.70
N LEU A 352 46.30 -14.49 -39.54
CA LEU A 352 44.88 -14.27 -39.80
C LEU A 352 44.12 -15.54 -40.29
N PRO A 353 44.69 -16.39 -41.18
CA PRO A 353 44.00 -17.61 -41.63
C PRO A 353 43.79 -18.62 -40.51
N GLU A 354 44.76 -18.71 -39.59
CA GLU A 354 44.68 -19.58 -38.42
C GLU A 354 43.61 -19.09 -37.44
N ALA A 355 43.52 -17.77 -37.22
CA ALA A 355 42.46 -17.16 -36.42
C ALA A 355 41.06 -17.40 -37.01
N LEU A 356 40.90 -17.27 -38.33
CA LEU A 356 39.62 -17.55 -39.01
C LEU A 356 39.23 -19.04 -38.90
N SER A 357 40.18 -19.96 -39.11
CA SER A 357 39.91 -21.39 -38.90
C SER A 357 39.47 -21.69 -37.46
N ARG A 358 40.08 -21.01 -36.48
CA ARG A 358 39.75 -21.16 -35.07
C ARG A 358 38.37 -20.61 -34.72
N ILE A 359 37.97 -19.49 -35.32
CA ILE A 359 36.64 -18.92 -35.16
C ILE A 359 35.59 -19.91 -35.69
N THR A 360 35.79 -20.47 -36.89
CA THR A 360 34.84 -21.45 -37.45
C THR A 360 34.72 -22.73 -36.60
N GLU A 361 35.82 -23.18 -35.98
CA GLU A 361 35.81 -24.31 -35.04
C GLU A 361 35.04 -23.98 -33.75
N LEU A 362 35.21 -22.76 -33.22
CA LEU A 362 34.49 -22.28 -32.04
C LEU A 362 33.00 -22.10 -32.34
N GLU A 363 32.64 -21.57 -33.50
CA GLU A 363 31.25 -21.45 -33.95
C GLU A 363 30.60 -22.84 -34.11
N GLY A 364 31.32 -23.81 -34.69
CA GLY A 364 30.89 -25.20 -34.74
C GLY A 364 30.70 -25.82 -33.36
N SER A 365 31.57 -25.48 -32.40
CA SER A 365 31.47 -25.96 -31.02
C SER A 365 30.28 -25.33 -30.28
N VAL A 366 30.02 -24.04 -30.48
CA VAL A 366 28.89 -23.31 -29.89
C VAL A 366 27.57 -23.82 -30.44
N THR A 367 27.47 -24.04 -31.75
CA THR A 367 26.26 -24.60 -32.39
C THR A 367 26.00 -26.05 -31.93
N ARG A 368 27.06 -26.85 -31.71
CA ARG A 368 26.89 -28.18 -31.13
C ARG A 368 26.40 -28.11 -29.69
N LEU A 369 27.01 -27.27 -28.84
CA LEU A 369 26.61 -27.09 -27.44
C LEU A 369 25.19 -26.53 -27.30
N SER A 370 24.76 -25.63 -28.19
CA SER A 370 23.40 -25.11 -28.18
C SER A 370 22.37 -26.19 -28.55
N SER A 371 22.71 -27.07 -29.49
CA SER A 371 21.90 -28.25 -29.83
C SER A 371 21.81 -29.22 -28.65
N GLU A 372 22.95 -29.54 -28.01
CA GLU A 372 23.03 -30.39 -26.83
C GLU A 372 22.22 -29.81 -25.65
N LEU A 373 22.27 -28.48 -25.43
CA LEU A 373 21.48 -27.79 -24.40
C LEU A 373 19.98 -27.86 -24.70
N CYS A 374 19.59 -27.68 -25.97
CA CYS A 374 18.20 -27.80 -26.40
C CYS A 374 17.67 -29.22 -26.19
N GLU A 375 18.46 -30.23 -26.54
CA GLU A 375 18.13 -31.63 -26.26
C GLU A 375 18.06 -31.94 -24.76
N ALA A 376 19.00 -31.43 -23.96
CA ALA A 376 19.00 -31.59 -22.51
C ALA A 376 17.75 -30.95 -21.88
N ARG A 377 17.35 -29.75 -22.35
CA ARG A 377 16.11 -29.08 -21.93
C ARG A 377 14.88 -29.91 -22.30
N LYS A 378 14.82 -30.47 -23.52
CA LYS A 378 13.74 -31.38 -23.93
C LYS A 378 13.69 -32.62 -23.03
N ARG A 379 14.83 -33.25 -22.74
CA ARG A 379 14.93 -34.39 -21.81
C ARG A 379 14.47 -34.02 -20.41
N LEU A 380 14.82 -32.84 -19.90
CA LEU A 380 14.38 -32.35 -18.59
C LEU A 380 12.86 -32.13 -18.52
N ILE A 381 12.27 -31.56 -19.57
CA ILE A 381 10.81 -31.37 -19.67
C ILE A 381 10.13 -32.75 -19.67
N THR A 382 10.61 -33.70 -20.47
CA THR A 382 10.02 -35.05 -20.52
C THR A 382 10.18 -35.82 -19.21
N THR A 383 11.29 -35.65 -18.49
CA THR A 383 11.50 -36.29 -17.17
C THR A 383 10.64 -35.65 -16.10
N LYS A 384 10.46 -34.32 -16.11
CA LYS A 384 9.49 -33.64 -15.23
C LYS A 384 8.04 -34.04 -15.52
N GLN A 385 7.68 -34.22 -16.80
CA GLN A 385 6.35 -34.74 -17.17
C GLN A 385 6.14 -36.18 -16.70
N LYS A 386 7.18 -37.03 -16.78
CA LYS A 386 7.13 -38.41 -16.27
C LYS A 386 7.11 -38.49 -14.74
N SER A 387 7.77 -37.59 -14.02
CA SER A 387 7.74 -37.56 -12.55
C SER A 387 6.48 -36.95 -11.96
N GLY A 388 5.75 -36.12 -12.71
CA GLY A 388 4.42 -35.61 -12.35
C GLY A 388 3.28 -36.63 -12.48
N ALA A 389 3.51 -37.78 -13.12
CA ALA A 389 2.47 -38.78 -13.41
C ALA A 389 2.16 -39.77 -12.26
N VAL A 390 2.78 -39.65 -11.08
CA VAL A 390 2.61 -40.61 -9.97
C VAL A 390 1.42 -40.30 -9.04
N ARG A 391 0.66 -39.22 -9.25
CA ARG A 391 -0.62 -39.01 -8.57
C ARG A 391 -1.63 -38.34 -9.48
N GLY A 392 -2.39 -39.14 -10.22
CA GLY A 392 -3.82 -38.92 -10.53
C GLY A 392 -4.34 -37.52 -10.88
N GLN A 393 -3.52 -36.61 -11.39
CA GLN A 393 -3.94 -35.31 -11.90
C GLN A 393 -3.55 -35.21 -13.37
N PRO A 394 -4.52 -34.94 -14.27
CA PRO A 394 -4.20 -34.71 -15.67
C PRO A 394 -3.47 -33.38 -15.80
N ASN A 395 -2.23 -33.45 -16.28
CA ASN A 395 -1.50 -32.43 -17.02
C ASN A 395 -1.85 -30.97 -16.72
N VAL A 396 -1.23 -30.37 -15.71
CA VAL A 396 -1.06 -28.91 -15.66
C VAL A 396 0.41 -28.63 -15.46
N LEU A 397 1.03 -28.07 -16.49
CA LEU A 397 2.36 -27.47 -16.43
C LEU A 397 2.36 -26.51 -15.24
N VAL A 398 3.28 -26.68 -14.28
CA VAL A 398 3.29 -25.92 -13.01
C VAL A 398 3.41 -24.40 -13.21
N VAL A 399 3.83 -23.95 -14.41
CA VAL A 399 3.83 -22.53 -14.81
C VAL A 399 2.44 -22.06 -15.31
N GLU A 400 1.65 -22.96 -15.91
CA GLU A 400 0.26 -22.68 -16.28
C GLU A 400 -0.69 -22.67 -15.08
N GLY A 401 -0.38 -23.37 -13.97
CA GLY A 401 -1.28 -23.46 -12.81
C GLY A 401 -1.65 -22.10 -12.20
N GLN A 402 -0.68 -21.20 -12.04
CA GLN A 402 -0.91 -19.88 -11.44
C GLN A 402 -1.60 -18.90 -12.41
N GLN A 403 -1.22 -18.94 -13.69
CA GLN A 403 -1.85 -18.14 -14.73
C GLN A 403 -3.29 -18.60 -15.00
N LEU A 404 -3.52 -19.91 -15.01
CA LEU A 404 -4.85 -20.52 -15.15
C LEU A 404 -5.71 -20.23 -13.93
N ALA A 405 -5.16 -20.27 -12.72
CA ALA A 405 -5.88 -19.89 -11.50
C ALA A 405 -6.28 -18.40 -11.52
N TYR A 406 -5.37 -17.52 -11.95
CA TYR A 406 -5.67 -16.11 -12.12
C TYR A 406 -6.72 -15.87 -13.19
N LEU A 407 -6.62 -16.54 -14.34
CA LEU A 407 -7.59 -16.45 -15.42
C LEU A 407 -8.98 -16.95 -14.98
N LYS A 408 -9.04 -18.09 -14.28
CA LYS A 408 -10.27 -18.61 -13.67
C LYS A 408 -10.89 -17.58 -12.75
N PHE A 409 -10.11 -16.97 -11.86
CA PHE A 409 -10.57 -15.94 -10.93
C PHE A 409 -11.12 -14.71 -11.64
N VAL A 410 -10.39 -14.18 -12.63
CA VAL A 410 -10.83 -13.01 -13.42
C VAL A 410 -12.13 -13.32 -14.16
N VAL A 411 -12.23 -14.49 -14.80
CA VAL A 411 -13.42 -14.89 -15.53
C VAL A 411 -14.62 -15.09 -14.59
N VAL A 412 -14.43 -15.71 -13.42
CA VAL A 412 -15.48 -15.79 -12.38
C VAL A 412 -15.94 -14.39 -11.97
N LYS A 413 -15.02 -13.47 -11.68
CA LYS A 413 -15.37 -12.09 -11.32
C LYS A 413 -16.09 -11.34 -12.45
N LEU A 414 -15.73 -11.56 -13.70
CA LEU A 414 -16.42 -10.97 -14.85
C LEU A 414 -17.83 -11.54 -15.04
N LEU A 415 -18.01 -12.85 -14.85
CA LEU A 415 -19.32 -13.51 -14.89
C LEU A 415 -20.22 -13.13 -13.70
N CYS A 416 -19.63 -12.80 -12.55
CA CYS A 416 -20.32 -12.33 -11.35
C CYS A 416 -20.56 -10.81 -11.35
N SER A 417 -19.85 -10.04 -12.17
CA SER A 417 -20.09 -8.60 -12.33
C SER A 417 -21.28 -8.38 -13.24
N ASN A 418 -22.11 -7.35 -12.96
CA ASN A 418 -23.37 -7.02 -13.67
C ASN A 418 -23.17 -6.60 -15.15
N GLY A 419 -22.61 -7.48 -15.97
CA GLY A 419 -22.68 -7.44 -17.42
C GLY A 419 -23.98 -8.03 -17.95
N ASP A 420 -24.19 -7.89 -19.26
CA ASP A 420 -25.37 -8.36 -19.97
C ASP A 420 -25.61 -9.87 -19.71
N THR A 421 -26.62 -10.19 -18.89
CA THR A 421 -26.83 -11.54 -18.34
C THR A 421 -27.01 -12.61 -19.43
N ASN A 422 -27.55 -12.22 -20.58
CA ASN A 422 -27.71 -13.10 -21.74
C ASN A 422 -26.38 -13.49 -22.39
N VAL A 423 -25.42 -12.56 -22.45
CA VAL A 423 -24.09 -12.79 -23.03
C VAL A 423 -23.28 -13.71 -22.12
N ALA A 424 -23.32 -13.43 -20.81
CA ALA A 424 -22.63 -14.24 -19.81
C ALA A 424 -23.21 -15.67 -19.73
N MET A 425 -24.54 -15.83 -19.83
CA MET A 425 -25.19 -17.16 -19.88
C MET A 425 -24.77 -17.98 -21.11
N ASN A 426 -24.58 -17.34 -22.27
CA ASN A 426 -24.16 -18.03 -23.50
C ASN A 426 -22.65 -18.37 -23.52
N LEU A 427 -21.82 -17.53 -22.89
CA LEU A 427 -20.37 -17.74 -22.79
C LEU A 427 -20.00 -18.79 -21.74
N PHE A 428 -20.80 -18.91 -20.68
CA PHE A 428 -20.48 -19.76 -19.55
C PHE A 428 -20.23 -21.24 -19.90
N PRO A 429 -21.06 -21.93 -20.73
CA PRO A 429 -20.78 -23.31 -21.13
C PRO A 429 -19.44 -23.47 -21.86
N VAL A 430 -19.10 -22.53 -22.74
CA VAL A 430 -17.83 -22.52 -23.49
C VAL A 430 -16.65 -22.32 -22.54
N LEU A 431 -16.75 -21.34 -21.64
CA LEU A 431 -15.73 -21.06 -20.64
C LEU A 431 -15.55 -22.22 -19.67
N ASN A 432 -16.63 -22.90 -19.30
CA ASN A 432 -16.55 -24.08 -18.43
C ASN A 432 -15.86 -25.27 -19.12
N THR A 433 -16.11 -25.47 -20.42
CA THR A 433 -15.40 -26.51 -21.19
C THR A 433 -13.91 -26.21 -21.41
N LEU A 434 -13.53 -24.93 -21.51
CA LEU A 434 -12.14 -24.54 -21.75
C LEU A 434 -11.33 -24.46 -20.44
N LEU A 435 -11.90 -23.85 -19.40
CA LEU A 435 -11.19 -23.54 -18.16
C LEU A 435 -11.42 -24.57 -17.06
N HIS A 436 -12.44 -25.43 -17.16
CA HIS A 436 -12.81 -26.43 -16.16
C HIS A 436 -12.95 -25.82 -14.75
N PHE A 437 -14.07 -25.14 -14.51
CA PHE A 437 -14.31 -24.48 -13.23
C PHE A 437 -14.49 -25.49 -12.10
N ASP A 438 -13.75 -25.27 -11.01
CA ASP A 438 -13.88 -26.04 -9.79
C ASP A 438 -15.22 -25.76 -9.09
N LYS A 439 -15.65 -26.67 -8.21
CA LYS A 439 -16.95 -26.58 -7.53
C LYS A 439 -17.16 -25.25 -6.80
N GLU A 440 -16.10 -24.72 -6.19
CA GLU A 440 -16.11 -23.44 -5.47
C GLU A 440 -16.40 -22.25 -6.39
N ASN A 441 -15.81 -22.23 -7.59
CA ASN A 441 -16.04 -21.21 -8.61
C ASN A 441 -17.48 -21.28 -9.16
N LEU A 442 -17.99 -22.49 -9.35
CA LEU A 442 -19.37 -22.71 -9.79
C LEU A 442 -20.37 -22.22 -8.74
N ASP A 443 -20.13 -22.53 -7.47
CA ASP A 443 -20.97 -22.08 -6.37
C ASP A 443 -20.99 -20.54 -6.30
N GLU A 444 -19.85 -19.85 -6.43
CA GLU A 444 -19.78 -18.38 -6.46
C GLU A 444 -20.60 -17.78 -7.62
N ILE A 445 -20.49 -18.35 -8.83
CA ILE A 445 -21.23 -17.90 -10.02
C ILE A 445 -22.74 -18.09 -9.82
N TYR A 446 -23.18 -19.25 -9.32
CA TYR A 446 -24.60 -19.54 -9.13
C TYR A 446 -25.21 -18.77 -7.94
N THR A 447 -24.43 -18.45 -6.91
CA THR A 447 -24.90 -17.57 -5.82
C THR A 447 -25.12 -16.14 -6.29
N THR A 448 -24.26 -15.65 -7.19
CA THR A 448 -24.35 -14.28 -7.70
C THR A 448 -25.40 -14.15 -8.80
N ASN A 449 -25.59 -15.22 -9.60
CA ASN A 449 -26.57 -15.29 -10.67
C ASN A 449 -27.63 -16.38 -10.40
N PRO A 450 -28.57 -16.16 -9.46
CA PRO A 450 -29.56 -17.18 -9.07
C PRO A 450 -30.50 -17.59 -10.22
N GLY A 451 -30.65 -16.74 -11.24
CA GLY A 451 -31.43 -17.03 -12.45
C GLY A 451 -30.78 -18.02 -13.41
N TRP A 452 -29.51 -18.42 -13.21
CA TRP A 452 -28.79 -19.36 -14.07
C TRP A 452 -29.00 -20.83 -13.70
N LEU A 453 -29.72 -21.10 -12.61
CA LEU A 453 -29.94 -22.45 -12.12
C LEU A 453 -30.97 -23.23 -12.96
N ARG A 454 -30.46 -24.34 -13.53
CA ARG A 454 -31.13 -25.55 -14.05
C ARG A 454 -31.56 -25.57 -15.52
N ARG A 455 -30.62 -25.95 -16.40
CA ARG A 455 -30.86 -27.12 -17.27
C ARG A 455 -30.07 -28.30 -16.70
N LYS A 456 -30.78 -29.20 -16.01
CA LYS A 456 -30.25 -30.55 -15.77
C LYS A 456 -30.10 -31.20 -17.15
N TYR A 457 -28.87 -31.51 -17.53
CA TYR A 457 -28.58 -32.62 -18.44
C TYR A 457 -27.98 -33.74 -17.60
#